data_AF-A0A950M684-F1
#
_entry.id   AF-A0A950M684-F1
#
_cell.length_a   1.000
_cell.length_b   1.000
_cell.length_c   1.000
_cell.angle_alpha   90.00
_cell.angle_beta   90.00
_cell.angle_gamma   90.00
#
_symmetry.space_group_name_H-M   'P 1'
#
loop_
_entity.id
_entity.type
_entity.pdbx_description
1 polymer ?
#
loop_
_entity_poly.entity_id
_entity_poly.type
_entity_poly.pdbx_seq_one_letter_code
_entity_poly.pdbx_strand_id
1 'polypeptide(L)' 'MRLDEMRGKGSHQTIYQGSAFTILRNPKDELRTGTLHAMCKQLGIKSSDL' A
#
# COMPACT_ATOMS: atom_id res chain seq x y z
N MET A 1 -5.84 -7.59 -6.78
CA MET A 1 -5.47 -6.74 -5.64
C MET A 1 -6.63 -6.77 -4.66
N ARG A 2 -6.41 -7.16 -3.40
CA ARG A 2 -7.46 -7.21 -2.37
C ARG A 2 -7.12 -6.19 -1.29
N LEU A 3 -8.07 -5.30 -1.02
CA LEU A 3 -7.96 -4.33 0.05
C LEU A 3 -8.62 -4.90 1.31
N ASP A 4 -7.91 -4.84 2.43
CA ASP A 4 -8.44 -5.17 3.75
C ASP A 4 -8.44 -3.90 4.60
N GLU A 5 -9.61 -3.25 4.62
CA GLU A 5 -9.86 -2.04 5.40
C GLU A 5 -10.07 -2.36 6.89
N MET A 6 -10.29 -3.62 7.26
CA MET A 6 -10.47 -4.04 8.66
C MET A 6 -9.13 -4.28 9.36
N ARG A 7 -8.08 -4.66 8.62
CA ARG A 7 -6.70 -4.81 9.13
C ARG A 7 -5.92 -3.50 9.15
N GLY A 8 -6.48 -2.49 9.82
CA GLY A 8 -5.80 -1.24 10.13
C GLY A 8 -6.55 -0.46 11.19
N LYS A 9 -5.86 -0.13 12.28
CA LYS A 9 -6.46 0.65 13.37
C LYS A 9 -6.45 2.13 12.96
N GLY A 10 -7.55 2.62 12.38
CA GLY A 10 -7.70 4.02 11.96
C GLY A 10 -7.62 4.19 10.45
N SER A 11 -6.82 5.16 9.98
CA SER A 11 -6.71 5.49 8.56
C SER A 11 -5.78 4.56 7.74
N HIS A 12 -5.17 3.56 8.37
CA HIS A 12 -4.33 2.59 7.68
C HIS A 12 -5.18 1.50 7.02
N GLN A 13 -4.86 1.14 5.78
CA GLN A 13 -5.47 0.04 5.06
C GLN A 13 -4.37 -0.94 4.63
N THR A 14 -4.66 -2.24 4.63
CA THR A 14 -3.70 -3.23 4.14
C THR A 14 -4.09 -3.64 2.72
N ILE A 15 -3.14 -3.56 1.80
CA ILE A 15 -3.31 -3.97 0.41
C ILE A 15 -2.57 -5.28 0.21
N TYR A 16 -3.27 -6.28 -0.30
CA TYR A 16 -2.72 -7.56 -0.72
C TYR A 16 -2.63 -7.62 -2.25
N GLN A 17 -1.44 -7.95 -2.76
CA GLN A 17 -1.17 -8.20 -4.17
C GLN A 17 -0.55 -9.58 -4.33
N GLY A 18 -1.38 -10.58 -4.68
CA GLY A 18 -0.94 -11.97 -4.76
C GLY A 18 -0.48 -12.48 -3.41
N SER A 19 0.80 -12.86 -3.31
CA SER A 19 1.47 -13.28 -2.06
C SER A 19 2.09 -12.13 -1.27
N ALA A 20 2.20 -10.92 -1.84
CA ALA A 20 2.77 -9.75 -1.19
C ALA A 20 1.68 -8.88 -0.57
N PHE A 21 2.04 -8.12 0.47
CA PHE A 21 1.15 -7.13 1.06
C PHE A 21 1.90 -5.88 1.49
N THR A 22 1.21 -4.75 1.52
CA THR A 22 1.74 -3.49 2.02
C THR A 22 0.67 -2.75 2.83
N ILE A 23 1.12 -1.84 3.69
CA ILE A 23 0.25 -1.04 4.55
C ILE A 23 0.19 0.37 3.95
N LEU A 24 -0.97 0.75 3.44
CA LEU A 24 -1.28 2.09 2.97
C LEU A 24 -1.72 2.94 4.17
N ARG A 25 -0.93 3.95 4.54
CA ARG A 25 -1.33 4.92 5.56
C ARG A 25 -2.21 5.99 4.89
N ASN A 26 -3.49 6.03 5.26
CA ASN A 26 -4.48 7.02 4.87
C ASN A 26 -4.54 7.29 3.35
N PRO A 27 -5.42 6.60 2.59
CA PRO A 27 -5.57 6.82 1.15
C PRO A 27 -5.92 8.26 0.77
N LYS A 28 -6.44 9.05 1.72
CA LYS A 28 -6.79 10.46 1.55
C LYS A 28 -5.62 11.42 1.72
N ASP A 29 -4.52 10.98 2.33
CA ASP A 29 -3.30 11.79 2.39
C ASP A 29 -2.48 11.58 1.11
N GLU A 30 -1.86 12.67 0.66
CA GLU A 30 -0.97 12.63 -0.49
C GLU A 30 0.19 11.66 -0.21
N LEU A 31 0.28 10.61 -1.03
CA LEU A 31 1.33 9.61 -0.91
C LEU A 31 2.67 10.27 -1.21
N ARG A 32 3.47 10.49 -0.15
CA ARG A 32 4.86 10.92 -0.32
C ARG A 32 5.59 9.91 -1.19
N THR A 33 6.37 10.39 -2.15
CA THR A 33 7.08 9.57 -3.14
C THR A 33 7.95 8.48 -2.48
N GLY A 34 8.56 8.78 -1.33
CA GLY A 34 9.32 7.81 -0.56
C GLY A 34 8.48 6.68 0.04
N THR A 35 7.25 6.97 0.45
CA THR A 35 6.30 5.95 0.94
C THR A 35 5.82 5.07 -0.20
N LEU A 36 5.46 5.66 -1.34
CA LEU A 36 5.10 4.90 -2.54
C LEU A 36 6.23 3.97 -2.97
N HIS A 37 7.48 4.45 -3.00
CA HIS A 37 8.62 3.63 -3.40
C HIS A 37 8.88 2.46 -2.44
N ALA A 38 8.69 2.67 -1.13
CA ALA A 38 8.77 1.61 -0.13
C ALA A 38 7.63 0.59 -0.27
N MET A 39 6.41 1.04 -0.52
CA MET A 39 5.24 0.17 -0.77
C MET A 39 5.43 -0.66 -2.04
N CYS A 40 5.86 -0.04 -3.13
CA CYS A 40 6.23 -0.69 -4.39
C CYS A 40 7.30 -1.78 -4.15
N LYS A 41 8.35 -1.48 -3.37
CA LYS A 41 9.36 -2.47 -2.99
C LYS A 41 8.80 -3.64 -2.17
N GLN A 42 7.87 -3.37 -1.25
CA GLN A 42 7.22 -4.42 -0.44
C GLN A 42 6.28 -5.30 -1.27
N LEU A 43 5.57 -4.69 -2.23
CA LEU A 43 4.69 -5.39 -3.16
C LEU A 43 5.44 -6.08 -4.30
N GLY A 44 6.72 -5.75 -4.50
CA GLY A 44 7.52 -6.23 -5.63
C GLY A 44 7.11 -5.62 -6.96
N ILE A 45 6.32 -4.54 -6.95
CA ILE A 45 5.90 -3.81 -8.15
C ILE A 45 6.79 -2.60 -8.38
N LYS A 46 6.94 -2.19 -9.63
CA LYS A 46 7.56 -0.91 -9.96
C LYS A 46 6.48 0.17 -9.91
N SER A 47 6.84 1.37 -9.46
CA SER A 47 5.93 2.53 -9.54
C SER A 47 5.50 2.88 -10.97
N SER A 48 6.21 2.37 -11.99
CA SER A 48 5.84 2.47 -13.40
C SER A 48 4.75 1.49 -13.84
N ASP A 49 4.36 0.56 -12.96
CA ASP A 49 3.31 -0.44 -13.19
C ASP A 49 1.95 0.02 -12.62
N LEU A 50 1.95 1.19 -11.97
CA LEU A 50 0.82 1.88 -11.34
C LEU A 50 0.35 3.03 -12.24
#